data_AF-A0A1E3KPF0-F1
#
_entry.id   AF-A0A1E3KPF0-F1
#
_cell.length_a   1.000
_cell.length_b   1.000
_cell.length_c   1.000
_cell.angle_alpha   90.00
_cell.angle_beta   90.00
_cell.angle_gamma   90.00
#
_symmetry.space_group_name_H-M   'P 1'
#
loop_
_entity.id
_entity.type
_entity.pdbx_description
1 polymer ?
#
loop_
_entity_poly.entity_id
_entity_poly.type
_entity_poly.pdbx_seq_one_letter_code
_entity_poly.pdbx_strand_id
1 'polypeptide(L)'
;MSIELFTNELSGVYDAKLREMLVSNFEKIRDVLNDIADNQATLSKKVNELPGTVNTEVSKKLTVQAATLSEQLDGLNATLTKRIDRIILGSDEESIELVVERILKEKGVIN
;
A
#
# COMPACT_ATOMS: atom_id res chain seq x y z
N MET A 1 1.38 30.10 13.74
CA MET A 1 1.63 31.09 14.82
C MET A 1 2.36 32.27 14.22
N SER A 2 1.91 33.49 14.50
CA SER A 2 2.67 34.71 14.19
C SER A 2 3.44 35.08 15.46
N ILE A 3 4.76 35.22 15.36
CA ILE A 3 5.59 35.69 16.48
C ILE A 3 5.78 37.18 16.28
N GLU A 4 5.23 37.96 17.21
CA GLU A 4 5.42 39.41 17.20
C GLU A 4 6.67 39.77 18.01
N LEU A 5 7.67 40.29 17.31
CA LEU A 5 8.89 40.81 17.89
C LEU A 5 8.84 42.34 17.91
N PHE A 6 9.33 42.95 18.98
CA PHE A 6 9.60 44.38 19.00
C PHE A 6 10.72 44.69 18.02
N THR A 7 10.45 45.50 17.01
CA THR A 7 11.41 45.84 15.96
C THR A 7 11.52 47.36 15.87
N ASN A 8 10.48 48.02 15.36
CA ASN A 8 10.42 49.47 15.23
C ASN A 8 10.13 50.18 16.57
N GLU A 9 9.70 49.43 17.60
CA GLU A 9 9.36 49.93 18.93
C GLU A 9 10.56 49.99 19.87
N LEU A 10 11.74 49.52 19.43
CA LEU A 10 12.96 49.53 20.24
C LEU A 10 13.35 50.97 20.58
N SER A 11 13.51 51.26 21.88
CA SER A 11 13.94 52.57 22.35
C SER A 11 15.33 52.89 21.83
N GLY A 12 15.52 54.09 21.27
CA GLY A 12 16.84 54.60 20.87
C GLY A 12 17.72 55.01 22.06
N VAL A 13 17.19 54.95 23.27
CA VAL A 13 17.87 55.28 24.52
C VAL A 13 18.14 53.98 25.28
N TYR A 14 19.34 53.84 25.84
CA TYR A 14 19.69 52.69 26.67
C TYR A 14 19.00 52.81 28.05
N ASP A 15 17.77 52.32 28.15
CA ASP A 15 16.93 52.35 29.34
C ASP A 15 16.42 50.95 29.73
N ALA A 16 15.73 50.87 30.88
CA ALA A 16 15.15 49.62 31.36
C ALA A 16 14.12 49.04 30.37
N LYS A 17 13.36 49.90 29.70
CA LYS A 17 12.34 49.50 28.73
C LYS A 17 12.94 48.81 27.50
N LEU A 18 14.07 49.32 26.98
CA LEU A 18 14.81 48.68 25.90
C LEU A 18 15.26 47.28 26.30
N ARG A 19 15.78 47.14 27.52
CA ARG A 19 16.23 45.84 28.05
C ARG A 19 15.07 44.85 28.12
N GLU A 20 13.92 45.26 28.63
CA GLU A 20 12.72 44.41 28.71
C GLU A 20 12.24 43.96 27.32
N MET A 21 12.21 44.87 26.34
CA MET A 21 11.82 44.52 24.96
C MET A 21 12.78 43.52 24.32
N LEU A 22 14.09 43.68 24.53
CA LEU A 22 15.09 42.72 24.03
C LEU A 22 14.96 41.37 24.70
N VAL A 23 14.81 41.33 26.04
CA VAL A 23 14.61 40.08 26.78
C VAL A 23 13.36 39.36 26.29
N SER A 24 12.24 40.07 26.12
CA SER A 24 11.00 39.50 25.61
C SER A 24 11.17 38.91 24.21
N ASN A 25 11.88 39.60 23.31
CA ASN A 25 12.19 39.06 21.98
C ASN A 25 13.05 37.79 22.07
N PHE A 26 14.09 37.77 22.91
CA PHE A 26 14.94 36.59 23.07
C PHE A 26 14.20 35.40 23.66
N GLU A 27 13.29 35.61 24.60
CA GLU A 27 12.42 34.55 25.13
C GLU A 27 11.54 33.97 24.03
N LYS A 28 10.86 34.83 23.26
CA LYS A 28 10.03 34.40 22.13
C LYS A 28 10.85 33.62 21.09
N ILE A 29 12.04 34.09 20.74
CA ILE A 29 12.94 33.42 19.79
C ILE A 29 13.38 32.06 20.33
N ARG A 30 13.78 31.99 21.61
CA ARG A 30 14.18 30.74 22.26
C ARG A 30 13.06 29.71 22.21
N ASP A 31 11.85 30.10 22.57
CA ASP A 31 10.72 29.19 22.62
C ASP A 31 10.41 28.64 21.22
N VAL A 32 10.49 29.49 20.19
CA VAL A 32 10.31 29.08 18.79
C VAL A 32 11.42 28.14 18.31
N LEU A 33 12.68 28.40 18.69
CA LEU A 33 13.79 27.50 18.36
C LEU A 33 13.63 26.13 19.02
N ASN A 34 13.14 26.09 20.26
CA ASN A 34 12.83 24.84 20.95
C ASN A 34 11.70 24.08 20.24
N ASP A 35 10.60 24.76 19.87
CA ASP A 35 9.51 24.15 19.11
C ASP A 35 10.00 23.58 17.76
N ILE A 36 10.89 24.30 17.07
CA ILE A 36 11.48 23.83 15.82
C ILE A 36 12.33 22.58 16.06
N ALA A 37 13.15 22.56 17.11
CA ALA A 37 13.99 21.41 17.46
C ALA A 37 13.15 20.18 17.81
N ASP A 38 12.08 20.35 18.58
CA ASP A 38 11.17 19.26 18.95
C ASP A 38 10.41 18.70 17.74
N ASN A 39 9.96 19.59 16.86
CA ASN A 39 9.33 19.20 15.59
C ASN A 39 10.32 18.46 14.68
N GLN A 40 11.56 18.93 14.60
CA GLN A 40 12.61 18.27 13.82
C GLN A 40 12.89 16.87 14.36
N ALA A 41 13.05 16.71 15.69
CA ALA A 41 13.27 15.41 16.32
C ALA A 41 12.12 14.44 16.04
N THR A 42 10.88 14.93 16.13
CA THR A 42 9.67 14.16 15.81
C THR A 42 9.62 13.74 14.34
N LEU A 43 9.94 14.65 13.42
CA LEU A 43 9.97 14.36 11.99
C LEU A 43 11.06 13.34 11.65
N SER A 44 12.27 13.50 12.20
CA SER A 44 13.36 12.54 12.00
C SER A 44 12.99 11.14 12.47
N LYS A 45 12.33 11.01 13.62
CA LYS A 45 11.85 9.71 14.10
C LYS A 45 10.84 9.08 13.13
N LYS A 46 9.83 9.85 12.68
CA LYS A 46 8.82 9.35 11.71
C LYS A 46 9.44 8.94 10.37
N VAL A 47 10.41 9.71 9.87
CA VAL A 47 11.13 9.40 8.63
C VAL A 47 11.94 8.11 8.76
N ASN A 48 12.54 7.86 9.92
CA ASN A 48 13.28 6.62 10.17
C ASN A 48 12.38 5.39 10.32
N GLU A 49 11.13 5.56 10.78
CA GLU A 49 10.14 4.47 10.93
C GLU A 49 9.44 4.11 9.61
N LEU A 50 9.28 5.08 8.70
CA LEU A 50 8.62 4.92 7.40
C LEU A 50 9.10 3.71 6.57
N PRO A 51 10.42 3.48 6.38
CA PRO A 51 10.92 2.32 5.64
C PRO A 51 10.46 0.99 6.24
N GLY A 52 10.42 0.87 7.57
CA GLY A 52 9.98 -0.35 8.26
C GLY A 52 8.50 -0.62 8.02
N THR A 53 7.65 0.40 8.14
CA THR A 53 6.21 0.28 7.88
C THR A 53 5.92 -0.06 6.43
N VAL A 54 6.56 0.64 5.48
CA VAL A 54 6.39 0.39 4.04
C VAL A 54 6.84 -1.03 3.70
N ASN A 55 8.01 -1.46 4.18
CA ASN A 55 8.52 -2.80 3.88
C ASN A 55 7.61 -3.90 4.44
N THR A 56 7.05 -3.70 5.64
CA THR A 56 6.13 -4.67 6.27
C THR A 56 4.83 -4.79 5.46
N GLU A 57 4.23 -3.68 5.09
CA GLU A 57 2.96 -3.66 4.35
C GLU A 57 3.10 -4.20 2.92
N VAL A 58 4.20 -3.82 2.23
CA VAL A 58 4.52 -4.34 0.90
C VAL A 58 4.78 -5.84 0.95
N SER A 59 5.57 -6.30 1.93
CA SER A 59 5.86 -7.73 2.12
C SER A 59 4.58 -8.53 2.38
N LYS A 60 3.69 -8.04 3.25
CA LYS A 60 2.39 -8.68 3.52
C LYS A 60 1.53 -8.81 2.26
N LYS A 61 1.43 -7.74 1.45
CA LYS A 61 0.68 -7.77 0.18
C LYS A 61 1.29 -8.74 -0.83
N LEU A 62 2.62 -8.80 -0.93
CA LEU A 62 3.31 -9.75 -1.80
C LEU A 62 3.06 -11.19 -1.37
N THR A 63 3.11 -11.50 -0.07
CA THR A 63 2.83 -12.85 0.43
C THR A 63 1.39 -13.28 0.12
N VAL A 64 0.41 -12.40 0.34
CA VAL A 64 -0.99 -12.70 0.01
C VAL A 64 -1.16 -12.93 -1.49
N GLN A 65 -0.57 -12.06 -2.32
CA GLN A 65 -0.67 -12.18 -3.77
C GLN A 65 0.02 -13.46 -4.29
N ALA A 66 1.17 -13.83 -3.72
CA ALA A 66 1.86 -15.08 -4.04
C ALA A 66 1.02 -16.31 -3.67
N ALA A 67 0.37 -16.30 -2.50
CA ALA A 67 -0.53 -17.38 -2.10
C ALA A 67 -1.73 -17.52 -3.06
N THR A 68 -2.37 -16.40 -3.43
CA THR A 68 -3.48 -16.43 -4.40
C THR A 68 -3.06 -16.95 -5.77
N LEU A 69 -1.88 -16.55 -6.26
CA LEU A 69 -1.34 -17.05 -7.53
C LEU A 69 -1.06 -18.56 -7.47
N SER A 70 -0.53 -19.05 -6.35
CA SER A 70 -0.30 -20.49 -6.15
C SER A 70 -1.61 -21.27 -6.21
N GLU A 71 -2.65 -20.81 -5.50
CA GLU A 71 -3.96 -21.46 -5.50
C GLU A 71 -4.60 -21.49 -6.89
N GLN A 72 -4.46 -20.40 -7.67
CA GLN A 72 -4.92 -20.34 -9.06
C GLN A 72 -4.16 -21.33 -9.96
N LEU A 73 -2.84 -21.46 -9.79
CA LEU A 73 -2.03 -22.41 -10.53
C LEU A 73 -2.40 -23.86 -10.19
N ASP A 74 -2.61 -24.16 -8.91
CA ASP A 74 -3.03 -25.50 -8.47
C ASP A 74 -4.42 -25.85 -9.03
N GLY A 75 -5.36 -24.90 -9.01
CA GLY A 75 -6.69 -25.07 -9.61
C GLY A 75 -6.63 -25.27 -11.13
N LEU A 76 -5.77 -24.51 -11.82
CA LEU A 76 -5.55 -24.67 -13.25
C LEU A 76 -4.93 -26.04 -13.56
N ASN A 77 -3.94 -26.46 -12.78
CA ASN A 77 -3.26 -27.74 -12.94
C ASN A 77 -4.25 -28.90 -12.74
N ALA A 78 -5.05 -28.87 -11.67
CA ALA A 78 -6.10 -29.86 -11.44
C ALA A 78 -7.13 -29.92 -12.58
N THR A 79 -7.49 -28.77 -13.15
CA THR A 79 -8.40 -28.70 -14.31
C THR A 79 -7.75 -29.30 -15.56
N LEU A 80 -6.48 -29.00 -15.82
CA LEU A 80 -5.74 -29.55 -16.94
C LEU A 80 -5.56 -31.07 -16.81
N THR A 81 -5.20 -31.56 -15.63
CA THR A 81 -5.14 -33.00 -15.34
C THR A 81 -6.47 -33.67 -15.63
N LYS A 82 -7.59 -33.14 -15.12
CA LYS A 82 -8.92 -33.69 -15.43
C LYS A 82 -9.23 -33.72 -16.93
N ARG A 83 -8.84 -32.67 -17.68
CA ARG A 83 -9.03 -32.63 -19.14
C ARG A 83 -8.17 -33.68 -19.85
N ILE A 84 -6.92 -33.84 -19.43
CA ILE A 84 -6.01 -34.85 -19.96
C ILE A 84 -6.55 -36.25 -19.66
N ASP A 85 -6.98 -36.50 -18.41
CA ASP A 85 -7.55 -37.78 -18.00
C ASP A 85 -8.80 -38.11 -18.83
N ARG A 86 -9.68 -37.13 -19.08
CA ARG A 86 -10.84 -37.30 -19.96
C ARG A 86 -10.45 -37.64 -21.41
N ILE A 87 -9.40 -37.01 -21.96
CA ILE A 87 -8.90 -37.30 -23.30
C ILE A 87 -8.29 -38.71 -23.37
N ILE A 88 -7.46 -39.09 -22.39
CA ILE A 88 -6.75 -40.37 -22.36
C ILE A 88 -7.72 -41.53 -22.13
N LEU A 89 -8.63 -41.38 -21.16
CA LEU A 89 -9.59 -42.43 -20.81
C LEU A 89 -10.73 -42.54 -21.83
N GLY A 90 -10.83 -41.59 -22.77
CA GLY A 90 -11.90 -41.54 -23.76
C GLY A 90 -13.29 -41.47 -23.13
N SER A 91 -13.38 -41.08 -21.86
CA SER A 91 -14.58 -41.16 -21.03
C SER A 91 -15.53 -39.97 -21.21
N ASP A 92 -15.46 -39.32 -22.37
CA ASP A 92 -16.50 -38.40 -22.83
C ASP A 92 -17.62 -39.21 -23.50
N GLU A 93 -18.14 -40.17 -22.75
CA GLU A 93 -19.18 -41.10 -23.20
C GLU A 93 -20.41 -40.31 -23.69
N GLU A 94 -20.74 -39.19 -23.02
CA GLU A 94 -21.77 -38.24 -23.46
C GLU A 94 -21.44 -37.55 -24.80
N SER A 95 -20.21 -37.07 -25.01
CA SER A 95 -19.85 -36.46 -26.30
C SER A 95 -19.74 -37.49 -27.41
N ILE A 96 -19.29 -38.71 -27.10
CA ILE A 96 -19.27 -39.84 -28.05
C ILE A 96 -20.69 -40.23 -28.41
N GLU A 97 -21.59 -40.35 -27.44
CA GLU A 97 -23.00 -40.65 -27.64
C GLU A 97 -23.68 -39.56 -28.48
N LEU A 98 -23.46 -38.28 -28.18
CA LEU A 98 -23.94 -37.15 -28.98
C LEU A 98 -23.44 -37.20 -30.43
N VAL A 99 -22.18 -37.55 -30.66
CA VAL A 99 -21.61 -37.67 -32.01
C VAL A 99 -22.20 -38.89 -32.73
N VAL A 100 -22.34 -40.02 -32.04
CA VAL A 100 -22.91 -41.26 -32.58
C VAL A 100 -24.38 -41.06 -32.93
N GLU A 101 -25.19 -40.48 -32.06
CA GLU A 101 -26.59 -40.14 -32.35
C GLU A 101 -26.71 -39.23 -33.58
N ARG A 102 -25.84 -38.22 -33.68
CA ARG A 102 -25.83 -37.29 -34.82
C ARG A 102 -25.49 -38.00 -36.14
N ILE A 103 -24.51 -38.91 -36.11
CA ILE A 103 -24.14 -39.75 -37.28
C ILE A 103 -25.29 -40.71 -37.64
N LEU A 104 -25.92 -41.33 -36.65
CA LEU A 104 -27.00 -42.29 -36.88
C LEU A 104 -28.26 -41.58 -37.42
N LYS A 105 -28.54 -40.33 -37.02
CA LYS A 105 -29.56 -39.46 -37.62
C LYS A 105 -29.21 -39.05 -39.05
N GLU A 106 -27.98 -38.61 -39.32
CA GLU A 106 -27.53 -38.29 -40.69
C GLU A 106 -27.62 -39.47 -41.64
N LYS A 107 -27.35 -40.68 -41.14
CA LYS A 107 -27.44 -41.93 -41.92
C LYS A 107 -28.86 -42.52 -41.98
N GLY A 108 -29.84 -41.88 -41.33
CA GLY A 108 -31.24 -42.34 -41.33
C GLY A 108 -31.48 -43.67 -40.60
N VAL A 109 -30.59 -44.04 -39.67
CA VAL A 109 -30.71 -45.28 -38.88
C VAL A 109 -31.67 -45.08 -37.70
N ILE A 110 -31.74 -43.86 -37.18
CA ILE A 110 -32.68 -43.40 -36.14
C ILE A 110 -33.24 -42.03 -36.53
N ASN A 111 -34.48 -41.73 -36.12
CA ASN A 111 -35.14 -40.44 -36.36
C ASN A 111 -34.82 -39.41 -35.28
#